data_AF-N8RD89-F1
#
_entry.id   AF-N8RD89-F1
#
_cell.length_a   1.000
_cell.length_b   1.000
_cell.length_c   1.000
_cell.angle_alpha   90.00
_cell.angle_beta   90.00
_cell.angle_gamma   90.00
#
_symmetry.space_group_name_H-M   'P 1'
#
loop_
_entity.id
_entity.type
_entity.pdbx_description
1 polymer ?
#
loop_
_entity_poly.entity_id
_entity_poly.type
_entity_poly.pdbx_seq_one_letter_code
_entity_poly.pdbx_strand_id
1 'polypeptide(L)'
;MQYSKNLFAQQISGTEYLLRVTDSKLAGELTQRLPGIFGRYIAPPEPIKNDNGEVLEYHFHISGMDLNSFQRHLTTLTPELLNSLSS
;
A
#
# COMPACT_ATOMS: atom_id res chain seq x y z
N MET A 1 6.58 8.54 -3.85
CA MET A 1 7.35 8.91 -2.64
C MET A 1 7.58 7.66 -1.82
N GLN A 2 8.80 7.44 -1.32
CA GLN A 2 9.04 6.37 -0.35
C GLN A 2 8.42 6.77 0.99
N TYR A 3 7.54 5.93 1.53
CA TYR A 3 6.83 6.20 2.79
C TYR A 3 7.48 5.45 3.96
N SER A 4 7.92 4.21 3.75
CA SER A 4 8.75 3.43 4.67
C SER A 4 9.81 2.64 3.89
N LYS A 5 10.59 1.77 4.56
CA LYS A 5 11.64 0.96 3.90
C LYS A 5 11.07 0.17 2.70
N ASN A 6 9.91 -0.45 2.87
CA ASN A 6 9.31 -1.37 1.90
C ASN A 6 7.93 -0.93 1.40
N LEU A 7 7.50 0.31 1.69
CA LEU A 7 6.24 0.89 1.23
C LEU A 7 6.50 2.18 0.46
N PHE A 8 6.00 2.23 -0.78
CA PHE A 8 6.01 3.42 -1.62
C PHE A 8 4.57 3.85 -1.88
N ALA A 9 4.29 5.15 -1.72
CA ALA A 9 3.01 5.75 -2.07
C ALA A 9 3.18 6.61 -3.32
N GLN A 10 2.30 6.41 -4.30
CA GLN A 10 2.25 7.17 -5.54
C GLN A 10 0.84 7.71 -5.75
N GLN A 11 0.74 8.99 -6.07
CA GLN A 11 -0.50 9.57 -6.56
C GLN A 11 -0.59 9.33 -8.07
N ILE A 12 -1.68 8.72 -8.52
CA ILE A 12 -1.96 8.43 -9.93
C ILE A 12 -2.79 9.57 -10.54
N SER A 13 -3.81 10.04 -9.82
CA SER A 13 -4.65 11.16 -10.22
C SER A 13 -5.13 11.95 -8.99
N GLY A 14 -6.01 12.94 -9.17
CA GLY A 14 -6.56 13.71 -8.07
C GLY A 14 -7.28 12.86 -7.01
N THR A 15 -7.77 11.68 -7.40
CA THR A 15 -8.54 10.79 -6.52
C THR A 15 -8.06 9.35 -6.49
N GLU A 16 -6.88 9.06 -7.06
CA GLU A 16 -6.36 7.70 -7.18
C GLU A 16 -4.91 7.62 -6.68
N TYR A 17 -4.64 6.59 -5.89
CA TYR A 17 -3.36 6.34 -5.26
C TYR A 17 -2.99 4.87 -5.38
N LEU A 18 -1.68 4.65 -5.40
CA LEU A 18 -1.08 3.33 -5.45
C LEU A 18 -0.11 3.18 -4.29
N LEU A 19 -0.30 2.13 -3.50
CA LEU A 19 0.69 1.67 -2.53
C LEU A 19 1.43 0.47 -3.12
N ARG A 20 2.75 0.59 -3.25
CA ARG A 20 3.63 -0.49 -3.71
C ARG A 20 4.40 -1.06 -2.53
N VAL A 21 4.31 -2.37 -2.35
CA VAL A 21 4.93 -3.10 -1.23
C VAL A 21 5.90 -4.12 -1.77
N THR A 22 7.18 -3.97 -1.44
CA THR A 22 8.27 -4.83 -1.96
C THR A 22 8.63 -5.99 -1.04
N ASP A 23 8.01 -6.07 0.15
CA ASP A 23 8.21 -7.15 1.12
C ASP A 23 6.93 -7.98 1.27
N SER A 24 7.03 -9.30 1.04
CA SER A 24 5.88 -10.20 1.03
C SER A 24 5.22 -10.35 2.40
N LYS A 25 5.99 -10.30 3.49
CA LYS A 25 5.48 -10.35 4.86
C LYS A 25 4.67 -9.09 5.17
N LEU A 26 5.21 -7.91 4.86
CA LEU A 26 4.51 -6.64 5.00
C LEU A 26 3.24 -6.62 4.13
N ALA A 27 3.29 -7.15 2.90
CA ALA A 27 2.11 -7.23 2.05
C ALA A 27 1.01 -8.09 2.67
N GLY A 28 1.36 -9.21 3.32
CA GLY A 28 0.43 -10.04 4.09
C GLY A 28 -0.24 -9.29 5.24
N GLU A 29 0.55 -8.57 6.04
CA GLU A 29 0.04 -7.72 7.14
C GLU A 29 -0.89 -6.61 6.63
N LEU A 30 -0.51 -5.94 5.53
CA LEU A 30 -1.27 -4.84 4.96
C LEU A 30 -2.58 -5.32 4.30
N THR A 31 -2.61 -6.52 3.75
CA THR A 31 -3.84 -7.14 3.21
C THR A 31 -4.92 -7.27 4.28
N GLN A 32 -4.54 -7.52 5.53
CA GLN A 32 -5.49 -7.62 6.64
C GLN A 32 -5.88 -6.25 7.21
N ARG A 33 -4.95 -5.29 7.25
CA ARG A 33 -5.13 -4.00 7.93
C ARG A 33 -5.77 -2.94 7.05
N LEU A 34 -5.33 -2.81 5.79
CA LEU A 34 -5.74 -1.72 4.91
C LEU A 34 -7.25 -1.67 4.61
N PRO A 35 -8.00 -2.78 4.50
CA PRO A 35 -9.45 -2.72 4.39
C PRO A 35 -10.13 -2.05 5.58
N GLY A 36 -9.60 -2.20 6.79
CA GLY A 36 -10.11 -1.50 7.98
C GLY A 36 -9.79 0.01 7.99
N ILE A 37 -8.77 0.42 7.23
CA ILE A 37 -8.30 1.81 7.15
C ILE A 37 -9.00 2.53 5.99
N PHE A 38 -8.96 1.96 4.80
CA PHE A 38 -9.49 2.58 3.58
C PHE A 38 -10.90 2.12 3.22
N GLY A 39 -11.44 1.11 3.89
CA GLY A 39 -12.83 0.66 3.69
C GLY A 39 -13.12 0.27 2.24
N ARG A 40 -14.18 0.83 1.69
CA ARG A 40 -14.60 0.60 0.29
C ARG A 40 -13.68 1.22 -0.77
N TYR A 41 -12.73 2.07 -0.38
CA TYR A 41 -11.88 2.80 -1.31
C TYR A 41 -10.67 1.99 -1.77
N ILE A 42 -10.39 0.84 -1.14
CA ILE A 42 -9.24 0.00 -1.47
C ILE A 42 -9.68 -1.28 -2.20
N ALA A 43 -8.98 -1.62 -3.27
CA ALA A 43 -9.14 -2.87 -3.99
C ALA A 43 -8.29 -3.99 -3.35
N PRO A 44 -8.62 -5.28 -3.60
CA PRO A 44 -7.73 -6.38 -3.26
C PRO A 44 -6.31 -6.18 -3.83
N PRO A 45 -5.25 -6.66 -3.15
CA PRO A 45 -3.89 -6.50 -3.63
C PRO A 45 -3.65 -7.25 -4.93
N GLU A 46 -2.94 -6.60 -5.86
CA GLU A 46 -2.49 -7.20 -7.10
C GLU A 46 -0.99 -7.56 -7.00
N PRO A 47 -0.61 -8.84 -7.20
CA PRO A 47 0.79 -9.23 -7.25
C PRO A 47 1.40 -8.89 -8.60
N ILE A 48 2.47 -8.10 -8.60
CA ILE A 48 3.26 -7.79 -9.79
C ILE A 48 4.41 -8.79 -9.90
N LYS A 49 4.47 -9.46 -11.06
CA LYS A 49 5.43 -10.54 -11.30
C LYS A 49 6.44 -10.15 -12.38
N ASN A 50 7.64 -10.72 -12.30
CA ASN A 50 8.61 -10.67 -13.39
C ASN A 50 8.26 -11.69 -14.50
N ASP A 51 9.05 -11.70 -15.57
CA ASP A 51 8.89 -12.63 -16.70
C ASP A 51 9.04 -14.12 -16.29
N ASN A 52 9.68 -14.39 -15.15
CA ASN A 52 9.84 -15.73 -14.57
C ASN A 52 8.66 -16.13 -13.66
N GLY A 53 7.67 -15.26 -13.47
CA GLY A 53 6.50 -15.51 -12.63
C GLY A 53 6.72 -15.27 -11.13
N GLU A 54 7.88 -14.77 -10.72
CA GLU A 54 8.20 -14.44 -9.33
C GLU A 54 7.57 -13.09 -8.97
N VAL A 55 6.94 -13.01 -7.78
CA VAL A 55 6.34 -11.76 -7.31
C VAL A 55 7.44 -10.80 -6.86
N LEU A 56 7.50 -9.64 -7.50
CA LEU A 56 8.43 -8.55 -7.17
C LEU A 56 7.85 -7.60 -6.12
N GLU A 57 6.57 -7.26 -6.27
CA GLU A 57 5.88 -6.33 -5.37
C GLU A 57 4.37 -6.55 -5.41
N TYR A 58 3.68 -6.01 -4.41
CA TYR A 58 2.22 -6.02 -4.31
C TYR A 58 1.69 -4.59 -4.44
N HIS A 59 0.65 -4.43 -5.25
CA HIS A 59 0.01 -3.16 -5.55
C HIS A 59 -1.34 -3.10 -4.86
N PHE A 60 -1.54 -2.09 -4.02
CA PHE A 60 -2.84 -1.78 -3.43
C PHE A 60 -3.36 -0.49 -4.04
N HIS A 61 -4.44 -0.60 -4.80
CA HIS A 61 -5.11 0.52 -5.45
C HIS A 61 -6.14 1.14 -4.52
N ILE A 62 -6.07 2.47 -4.37
CA ILE A 62 -7.02 3.26 -3.59
C ILE A 62 -7.64 4.31 -4.50
N SER A 63 -8.96 4.34 -4.62
CA SER A 63 -9.68 5.25 -5.52
C SER A 63 -10.89 5.89 -4.85
N GLY A 64 -11.21 7.12 -5.26
CA GLY A 64 -12.41 7.84 -4.81
C GLY A 64 -12.23 8.67 -3.54
N MET A 65 -11.00 9.07 -3.21
CA MET A 65 -10.72 9.99 -2.09
C MET A 65 -9.72 11.08 -2.48
N ASP A 66 -9.79 12.27 -1.88
CA ASP A 66 -8.83 13.35 -2.11
C ASP A 66 -7.51 13.14 -1.34
N LEU A 67 -6.50 13.97 -1.64
CA LEU A 67 -5.15 13.85 -1.07
C LEU A 67 -5.13 13.97 0.46
N ASN A 68 -5.89 14.90 1.03
CA ASN A 68 -5.90 15.11 2.48
C ASN A 68 -6.54 13.91 3.18
N SER A 69 -7.63 13.40 2.61
CA SER A 69 -8.27 12.18 3.08
C SER A 69 -7.32 10.98 2.98
N PHE A 70 -6.66 10.77 1.85
CA PHE A 70 -5.67 9.70 1.69
C PHE A 70 -4.54 9.79 2.73
N GLN A 71 -3.93 10.96 2.90
CA GLN A 71 -2.82 11.16 3.85
C GLN A 71 -3.24 10.90 5.29
N ARG A 72 -4.42 11.37 5.70
CA ARG A 72 -4.96 11.13 7.05
C ARG A 72 -5.19 9.65 7.34
N HIS A 73 -5.61 8.87 6.35
CA HIS A 73 -5.76 7.42 6.51
C HIS A 73 -4.39 6.72 6.52
N LEU A 74 -3.50 7.06 5.57
CA LEU A 74 -2.18 6.45 5.47
C LEU A 74 -1.35 6.65 6.75
N THR A 75 -1.43 7.83 7.36
CA THR A 75 -0.69 8.18 8.59
C THR A 75 -1.11 7.41 9.84
N THR A 76 -2.19 6.63 9.79
CA THR A 76 -2.50 5.64 10.84
C THR A 76 -1.49 4.49 10.90
N LEU A 77 -0.73 4.28 9.82
CA LEU A 77 0.38 3.33 9.73
C LEU A 77 1.69 4.11 9.77
N THR A 78 2.32 4.24 10.94
CA THR A 78 3.58 4.98 11.02
C THR A 78 4.71 4.26 10.27
N PRO A 79 5.70 4.99 9.72
CA PRO A 79 6.86 4.37 9.08
C PRO A 79 7.59 3.38 9.99
N GLU A 80 7.71 3.68 11.28
CA GLU A 80 8.35 2.81 12.29
C GLU A 80 7.59 1.49 12.45
N LEU A 81 6.26 1.56 12.52
CA LEU A 81 5.41 0.38 12.58
C LEU A 81 5.59 -0.47 11.32
N LEU A 82 5.51 0.14 10.14
CA LEU A 82 5.67 -0.57 8.86
C LEU A 82 7.04 -1.24 8.73
N ASN A 83 8.09 -0.58 9.21
CA ASN A 83 9.44 -1.14 9.24
C ASN A 83 9.53 -2.33 10.20
N SER A 84 8.84 -2.29 11.35
CA SER A 84 8.80 -3.41 12.31
C SER A 84 8.02 -4.63 11.81
N LEU A 85 7.05 -4.42 10.93
CA LEU A 85 6.24 -5.49 10.32
C LEU A 85 6.95 -6.18 9.14
N SER A 86 7.97 -5.54 8.58
CA SER A 86 8.80 -6.07 7.50
C SER A 86 9.83 -7.10 7.98
N SER A 87 10.46 -7.85 7.06
CA SER A 87 11.63 -8.69 7.36
C SER A 87 12.97 -8.01 7.06
#